data_AF-A0A2J6X7B4-F1
#
_entry.id   AF-A0A2J6X7B4-F1
#
_cell.length_a   1.000
_cell.length_b   1.000
_cell.length_c   1.000
_cell.angle_alpha   90.00
_cell.angle_beta   90.00
_cell.angle_gamma   90.00
#
_symmetry.space_group_name_H-M   'P 1'
#
loop_
_entity.id
_entity.type
_entity.pdbx_description
1 polymer ?
#
loop_
_entity_poly.entity_id
_entity_poly.type
_entity_poly.pdbx_seq_one_letter_code
_entity_poly.pdbx_strand_id
1 'polypeptide(L)'
;MIHDFYIDNINFKKFNEWKQEKENGLNGKKKNEFQQKSEDKKYEEWLEEIFTQKKKEILNKLKENKNINDFYPKHEELQNLPQNSVLIKISFTLKKPYTSKDEGEFHIIEGKIFENPIVRDKFTGLPMVRPSTWKGHLRFAADRVEWNDENEKKKIIRRLFGSEPANENALKGRLYFFSTFFKDEAERDVITPLKRDTRTPARGPIPLEVMKPAKKGEFYLLYIPYPKGDDFKEENVKEDLEFLAKALKLMFYTYGFSAKKTSGFGVVKDLKEKDIEVEPEDKRNFFSILYTKENKTVKDGA
;
A
#
# COMPACT_ATOMS: atom_id res chain seq x y z
N MET A 1 21.04 0.23 23.08
CA MET A 1 20.36 0.76 24.28
C MET A 1 18.86 0.40 24.39
N ILE A 2 18.01 0.57 23.36
CA ILE A 2 16.62 0.01 23.44
C ILE A 2 16.56 -1.47 23.05
N HIS A 3 17.46 -1.93 22.16
CA HIS A 3 17.50 -3.32 21.70
C HIS A 3 18.01 -4.30 22.76
N ASP A 4 18.96 -3.88 23.61
CA ASP A 4 19.58 -4.74 24.64
C ASP A 4 18.57 -5.18 25.70
N PHE A 5 17.64 -4.30 26.09
CA PHE A 5 16.61 -4.59 27.09
C PHE A 5 15.66 -5.75 26.69
N TYR A 6 15.40 -5.93 25.40
CA TYR A 6 14.58 -7.04 24.90
C TYR A 6 15.35 -8.35 24.71
N ILE A 7 16.68 -8.28 24.65
CA ILE A 7 17.58 -9.44 24.56
C ILE A 7 17.87 -9.99 25.96
N ASP A 8 17.98 -9.15 26.97
CA ASP A 8 18.33 -9.54 28.35
C ASP A 8 17.27 -10.38 29.08
N ASN A 9 16.01 -10.33 28.65
CA ASN A 9 14.91 -11.08 29.27
C ASN A 9 14.68 -12.49 28.66
N ILE A 10 15.55 -12.96 27.77
CA ILE A 10 15.34 -14.22 27.02
C ILE A 10 16.65 -14.99 26.88
N ASN A 11 16.57 -16.31 27.01
CA ASN A 11 17.71 -17.22 27.02
C ASN A 11 18.31 -17.41 25.60
N PHE A 12 19.00 -16.39 25.08
CA PHE A 12 19.73 -16.47 23.82
C PHE A 12 21.19 -16.87 24.04
N LYS A 13 21.76 -17.59 23.07
CA LYS A 13 23.21 -17.80 23.02
C LYS A 13 23.90 -16.44 22.88
N LYS A 14 24.81 -16.13 23.81
CA LYS A 14 25.55 -14.87 23.79
C LYS A 14 26.39 -14.77 22.51
N PHE A 15 26.63 -13.55 22.03
CA PHE A 15 27.40 -13.31 20.80
C PHE A 15 28.72 -14.10 20.74
N ASN A 16 29.47 -14.11 21.83
CA ASN A 16 30.76 -14.82 21.90
C ASN A 16 30.62 -16.34 21.79
N GLU A 17 29.59 -16.93 22.40
CA GLU A 17 29.31 -18.37 22.34
C GLU A 17 28.86 -18.75 20.92
N TRP A 18 27.94 -17.97 20.33
CA TRP A 18 27.51 -18.17 18.94
C TRP A 18 28.66 -18.05 17.95
N LYS A 19 29.55 -17.07 18.14
CA LYS A 19 30.72 -16.83 17.28
C LYS A 19 31.66 -18.03 17.27
N GLN A 20 31.96 -18.58 18.45
CA GLN A 20 32.81 -19.78 18.59
C GLN A 20 32.17 -21.00 17.93
N GLU A 21 30.88 -21.24 18.18
CA GLU A 21 30.16 -22.36 17.57
C GLU A 21 30.09 -22.25 16.04
N LYS A 22 29.79 -21.06 15.51
CA LYS A 22 29.77 -20.81 14.06
C LYS A 22 31.13 -21.07 13.43
N GLU A 23 32.19 -20.57 14.04
CA GLU A 23 33.55 -20.76 13.53
C GLU A 23 33.99 -22.22 13.56
N ASN A 24 33.59 -22.98 14.59
CA ASN A 24 33.85 -24.41 14.70
C ASN A 24 33.01 -25.25 13.74
N GLY A 25 31.81 -24.79 13.38
CA GLY A 25 30.92 -25.46 12.43
C GLY A 25 31.23 -25.19 10.94
N LEU A 26 32.16 -24.27 10.63
CA LEU A 26 32.54 -23.92 9.26
C LEU A 26 33.87 -24.58 8.88
N ASN A 27 33.97 -25.06 7.63
CA ASN A 27 35.18 -25.69 7.11
C ASN A 27 35.71 -25.01 5.84
N GLY A 28 37.03 -25.09 5.65
CA GLY A 28 37.72 -24.63 4.44
C GLY A 28 37.49 -23.14 4.14
N LYS A 29 37.12 -22.85 2.89
CA LYS A 29 36.94 -21.48 2.38
C LYS A 29 35.95 -20.63 3.21
N LYS A 30 34.86 -21.24 3.68
CA LYS A 30 33.82 -20.52 4.45
C LYS A 30 34.31 -20.08 5.84
N LYS A 31 35.22 -20.85 6.46
CA LYS A 31 35.81 -20.50 7.75
C LYS A 31 36.72 -19.28 7.60
N ASN A 32 37.57 -19.27 6.57
CA ASN A 32 38.46 -18.15 6.27
C ASN A 32 37.66 -16.87 5.94
N GLU A 33 36.59 -16.99 5.15
CA GLU A 33 35.69 -15.86 4.85
C GLU A 33 35.01 -15.31 6.11
N PHE A 34 34.58 -16.17 7.04
CA PHE A 34 33.98 -15.73 8.30
C PHE A 34 35.02 -15.06 9.21
N GLN A 35 36.22 -15.63 9.36
CA GLN A 35 37.29 -15.04 10.16
C GLN A 35 37.67 -13.63 9.70
N GLN A 36 37.72 -13.41 8.39
CA GLN A 36 38.06 -12.11 7.77
C GLN A 36 36.96 -11.03 7.92
N LYS A 37 35.74 -11.36 8.35
CA LYS A 37 34.70 -10.34 8.61
C LYS A 37 35.03 -9.51 9.84
N SER A 38 34.66 -8.23 9.80
CA SER A 38 34.70 -7.33 10.97
C SER A 38 33.80 -7.86 12.10
N GLU A 39 34.11 -7.45 13.33
CA GLU A 39 33.28 -7.73 14.51
C GLU A 39 31.84 -7.25 14.30
N ASP A 40 31.65 -6.02 13.80
CA ASP A 40 30.33 -5.45 13.53
C ASP A 40 29.50 -6.34 12.59
N LYS A 41 30.11 -6.86 11.53
CA LYS A 41 29.42 -7.70 10.55
C LYS A 41 29.07 -9.08 11.12
N LYS A 42 29.92 -9.62 12.00
CA LYS A 42 29.62 -10.86 12.74
C LYS A 42 28.47 -10.62 13.72
N TYR A 43 28.44 -9.46 14.37
CA TYR A 43 27.39 -9.08 15.30
C TYR A 43 26.03 -8.88 14.59
N GLU A 44 26.03 -8.25 13.41
CA GLU A 44 24.85 -8.18 12.53
C GLU A 44 24.32 -9.59 12.19
N GLU A 45 25.19 -10.51 11.76
CA GLU A 45 24.81 -11.89 11.43
C GLU A 45 24.24 -12.66 12.65
N TRP A 46 24.76 -12.41 13.85
CA TRP A 46 24.24 -12.97 15.10
C TRP A 46 22.83 -12.45 15.41
N LEU A 47 22.64 -11.13 15.32
CA LEU A 47 21.33 -10.51 15.49
C LEU A 47 20.32 -11.06 14.48
N GLU A 48 20.70 -11.17 13.20
CA GLU A 48 19.86 -11.75 12.15
C GLU A 48 19.38 -13.17 12.53
N GLU A 49 20.27 -14.03 13.01
CA GLU A 49 19.94 -15.41 13.37
C GLU A 49 18.98 -15.49 14.56
N ILE A 50 19.24 -14.71 15.62
CA ILE A 50 18.38 -14.62 16.81
C ILE A 50 16.98 -14.14 16.43
N PHE A 51 16.90 -13.03 15.71
CA PHE A 51 15.61 -12.45 15.34
C PHE A 51 14.84 -13.35 14.37
N THR A 52 15.53 -14.06 13.47
CA THR A 52 14.90 -15.03 12.55
C THR A 52 14.18 -16.14 13.30
N GLN A 53 14.86 -16.77 14.27
CA GLN A 53 14.31 -17.89 15.02
C GLN A 53 13.05 -17.46 15.79
N LYS A 54 13.12 -16.35 16.51
CA LYS A 54 12.00 -15.84 17.31
C LYS A 54 10.84 -15.33 16.45
N LYS A 55 11.12 -14.64 15.35
CA LYS A 55 10.08 -14.20 14.40
C LYS A 55 9.32 -15.40 13.84
N LYS A 56 10.02 -16.49 13.47
CA LYS A 56 9.37 -17.74 13.02
C LYS A 56 8.50 -18.36 14.11
N GLU A 57 8.97 -18.39 15.35
CA GLU A 57 8.22 -18.92 16.49
C GLU A 57 6.93 -18.13 16.75
N ILE A 58 7.02 -16.80 16.84
CA ILE A 58 5.87 -15.91 17.03
C ILE A 58 4.90 -16.01 15.85
N LEU A 59 5.42 -15.97 14.61
CA LEU A 59 4.58 -16.05 13.41
C LEU A 59 3.84 -17.38 13.35
N ASN A 60 4.48 -18.50 13.72
CA ASN A 60 3.83 -19.80 13.80
C ASN A 60 2.74 -19.85 14.89
N LYS A 61 2.93 -19.17 16.03
CA LYS A 61 1.91 -19.04 17.08
C LYS A 61 0.73 -18.16 16.65
N LEU A 62 0.94 -17.21 15.74
CA LEU A 62 -0.10 -16.28 15.26
C LEU A 62 -0.89 -16.79 14.04
N LYS A 63 -0.58 -17.99 13.52
CA LYS A 63 -1.26 -18.64 12.37
C LYS A 63 -2.66 -19.19 12.72
N GLU A 64 -3.44 -18.45 13.49
CA GLU A 64 -4.88 -18.66 13.48
C GLU A 64 -5.43 -18.09 12.16
N ASN A 65 -6.41 -18.76 11.56
CA ASN A 65 -7.09 -18.28 10.34
C ASN A 65 -7.85 -16.99 10.65
N LYS A 66 -7.16 -15.85 10.59
CA LYS A 66 -7.79 -14.54 10.76
C LYS A 66 -8.64 -14.24 9.54
N ASN A 67 -9.94 -14.04 9.77
CA ASN A 67 -10.86 -13.68 8.72
C ASN A 67 -10.68 -12.19 8.38
N ILE A 68 -9.96 -11.90 7.29
CA ILE A 68 -9.74 -10.51 6.86
C ILE A 68 -11.03 -9.74 6.55
N ASN A 69 -12.13 -10.47 6.31
CA ASN A 69 -13.41 -9.86 5.99
C ASN A 69 -14.01 -9.10 7.18
N ASP A 70 -13.53 -9.36 8.41
CA ASP A 70 -13.96 -8.64 9.61
C ASP A 70 -13.41 -7.19 9.66
N PHE A 71 -12.42 -6.85 8.83
CA PHE A 71 -11.89 -5.48 8.72
C PHE A 71 -12.68 -4.60 7.73
N TYR A 72 -13.65 -5.17 7.01
CA TYR A 72 -14.44 -4.47 6.01
C TYR A 72 -15.85 -4.17 6.52
N PRO A 73 -16.41 -3.00 6.14
CA PRO A 73 -17.77 -2.65 6.53
C PRO A 73 -18.76 -3.62 5.90
N LYS A 74 -19.72 -4.08 6.71
CA LYS A 74 -20.80 -4.97 6.29
C LYS A 74 -22.01 -4.17 5.84
N HIS A 75 -22.83 -4.77 4.98
CA HIS A 75 -24.00 -4.10 4.42
C HIS A 75 -24.99 -3.65 5.51
N GLU A 76 -25.15 -4.43 6.58
CA GLU A 76 -26.02 -4.11 7.71
C GLU A 76 -25.55 -2.86 8.48
N GLU A 77 -24.23 -2.62 8.53
CA GLU A 77 -23.66 -1.47 9.23
C GLU A 77 -23.90 -0.15 8.47
N LEU A 78 -24.13 -0.23 7.15
CA LEU A 78 -24.40 0.95 6.31
C LEU A 78 -25.74 1.61 6.65
N GLN A 79 -26.69 0.88 7.22
CA GLN A 79 -28.00 1.41 7.62
C GLN A 79 -27.91 2.47 8.71
N ASN A 80 -26.83 2.45 9.50
CA ASN A 80 -26.60 3.40 10.59
C ASN A 80 -25.81 4.64 10.15
N LEU A 81 -25.44 4.74 8.87
CA LEU A 81 -24.68 5.87 8.36
C LEU A 81 -25.59 7.07 8.07
N PRO A 82 -25.05 8.30 8.13
CA PRO A 82 -25.80 9.48 7.73
C PRO A 82 -26.32 9.38 6.30
N GLN A 83 -27.46 10.02 6.03
CA GLN A 83 -28.02 10.09 4.68
C GLN A 83 -26.98 10.57 3.66
N ASN A 84 -27.06 10.02 2.44
CA ASN A 84 -26.12 10.26 1.34
C ASN A 84 -24.68 9.73 1.58
N SER A 85 -24.45 8.91 2.61
CA SER A 85 -23.21 8.13 2.71
C SER A 85 -23.15 7.08 1.60
N VAL A 86 -21.96 6.83 1.06
CA VAL A 86 -21.74 5.91 -0.05
C VAL A 86 -20.55 5.02 0.21
N LEU A 87 -20.76 3.71 0.27
CA LEU A 87 -19.68 2.73 0.28
C LEU A 87 -19.37 2.32 -1.16
N ILE A 88 -18.09 2.38 -1.53
CA ILE A 88 -17.59 1.99 -2.84
C ILE A 88 -16.61 0.85 -2.64
N LYS A 89 -16.92 -0.30 -3.23
CA LYS A 89 -16.03 -1.47 -3.28
C LYS A 89 -15.63 -1.74 -4.73
N ILE A 90 -14.33 -1.84 -4.96
CA ILE A 90 -13.74 -2.13 -6.28
C ILE A 90 -12.83 -3.35 -6.14
N SER A 91 -13.23 -4.45 -6.79
CA SER A 91 -12.41 -5.66 -6.90
C SER A 91 -11.50 -5.55 -8.11
N PHE A 92 -10.22 -5.29 -7.90
CA PHE A 92 -9.28 -5.03 -9.00
C PHE A 92 -8.28 -6.16 -9.22
N THR A 93 -7.72 -6.20 -10.42
CA THR A 93 -6.57 -7.04 -10.77
C THR A 93 -5.41 -6.17 -11.22
N LEU A 94 -4.21 -6.39 -10.66
CA LEU A 94 -3.02 -5.64 -11.06
C LEU A 94 -2.67 -5.90 -12.53
N LYS A 95 -2.48 -4.82 -13.30
CA LYS A 95 -1.90 -4.86 -14.65
C LYS A 95 -0.38 -4.71 -14.59
N LYS A 96 0.11 -3.85 -13.68
CA LYS A 96 1.53 -3.66 -13.39
C LYS A 96 1.81 -4.01 -11.91
N PRO A 97 3.06 -4.35 -11.56
CA PRO A 97 3.39 -4.74 -10.19
C PRO A 97 3.05 -3.64 -9.20
N TYR A 98 2.74 -4.03 -7.96
CA TYR A 98 2.60 -3.12 -6.83
C TYR A 98 3.75 -3.34 -5.85
N THR A 99 4.32 -2.25 -5.37
CA THR A 99 5.26 -2.25 -4.25
C THR A 99 5.01 -1.04 -3.36
N SER A 100 5.32 -1.21 -2.09
CA SER A 100 5.39 -0.19 -1.07
C SER A 100 6.61 -0.51 -0.21
N LYS A 101 7.22 0.50 0.40
CA LYS A 101 8.35 0.27 1.30
C LYS A 101 7.80 0.14 2.71
N ASP A 102 8.06 -0.98 3.37
CA ASP A 102 7.85 -1.05 4.81
C ASP A 102 8.96 -0.31 5.55
N GLU A 103 8.58 0.37 6.63
CA GLU A 103 9.50 1.09 7.51
C GLU A 103 9.96 0.23 8.69
N GLY A 104 9.48 -1.02 8.76
CA GLY A 104 9.89 -1.98 9.77
C GLY A 104 11.38 -2.31 9.68
N GLU A 105 12.07 -2.22 10.81
CA GLU A 105 13.53 -2.36 10.90
C GLU A 105 14.05 -3.79 10.59
N PHE A 106 13.18 -4.82 10.54
CA PHE A 106 13.61 -6.24 10.49
C PHE A 106 12.74 -7.14 9.60
N HIS A 107 12.76 -6.92 8.29
CA HIS A 107 12.16 -7.86 7.33
C HIS A 107 13.17 -8.91 6.90
N ILE A 108 13.13 -10.06 7.58
CA ILE A 108 13.99 -11.19 7.28
C ILE A 108 13.30 -12.07 6.23
N ILE A 109 13.96 -12.28 5.09
CA ILE A 109 13.54 -13.23 4.04
C ILE A 109 14.69 -14.20 3.82
N GLU A 110 14.43 -15.51 3.93
CA GLU A 110 15.46 -16.57 3.81
C GLU A 110 16.65 -16.38 4.76
N GLY A 111 16.42 -15.83 5.95
CA GLY A 111 17.46 -15.66 6.97
C GLY A 111 18.43 -14.49 6.73
N LYS A 112 18.09 -13.55 5.85
CA LYS A 112 18.81 -12.28 5.67
C LYS A 112 17.88 -11.10 5.81
N ILE A 113 18.38 -9.98 6.34
CA ILE A 113 17.66 -8.70 6.31
C ILE A 113 17.46 -8.28 4.86
N PHE A 114 16.21 -8.03 4.51
CA PHE A 114 15.79 -7.59 3.19
C PHE A 114 15.47 -6.09 3.23
N GLU A 115 16.15 -5.32 2.38
CA GLU A 115 16.14 -3.84 2.46
C GLU A 115 14.85 -3.18 1.96
N ASN A 116 14.18 -3.77 0.97
CA ASN A 116 13.00 -3.16 0.32
C ASN A 116 11.77 -4.07 0.41
N PRO A 117 11.36 -4.45 1.63
CA PRO A 117 10.21 -5.33 1.85
C PRO A 117 8.91 -4.61 1.52
N ILE A 118 7.91 -5.39 1.13
CA ILE A 118 6.55 -4.88 0.98
C ILE A 118 5.91 -4.72 2.35
N VAL A 119 5.10 -3.68 2.48
CA VAL A 119 4.32 -3.43 3.69
C VAL A 119 3.39 -4.60 3.98
N ARG A 120 3.41 -5.06 5.23
CA ARG A 120 2.48 -6.08 5.73
C ARG A 120 1.71 -5.56 6.92
N ASP A 121 0.48 -6.03 7.07
CA ASP A 121 -0.25 -5.82 8.31
C ASP A 121 0.36 -6.65 9.44
N LYS A 122 0.45 -6.05 10.64
CA LYS A 122 1.14 -6.66 11.79
C LYS A 122 0.37 -7.85 12.36
N PHE A 123 -0.96 -7.85 12.23
CA PHE A 123 -1.81 -8.89 12.80
C PHE A 123 -1.95 -10.08 11.85
N THR A 124 -2.22 -9.83 10.57
CA THR A 124 -2.48 -10.86 9.56
C THR A 124 -1.21 -11.33 8.86
N GLY A 125 -0.15 -10.52 8.85
CA GLY A 125 1.09 -10.79 8.11
C GLY A 125 0.94 -10.66 6.59
N LEU A 126 -0.25 -10.32 6.08
CA LEU A 126 -0.52 -10.22 4.66
C LEU A 126 0.07 -8.94 4.07
N PRO A 127 0.61 -8.97 2.84
CA PRO A 127 0.95 -7.75 2.12
C PRO A 127 -0.27 -6.86 2.00
N MET A 128 -0.10 -5.54 2.17
CA MET A 128 -1.24 -4.62 2.16
C MET A 128 -0.97 -3.30 1.47
N VAL A 129 -2.04 -2.63 1.07
CA VAL A 129 -2.06 -1.20 0.77
C VAL A 129 -2.64 -0.48 1.98
N ARG A 130 -1.86 0.41 2.60
CA ARG A 130 -2.30 1.19 3.77
C ARG A 130 -3.40 2.19 3.39
N PRO A 131 -4.34 2.50 4.29
CA PRO A 131 -5.32 3.58 4.10
C PRO A 131 -4.67 4.92 3.73
N SER A 132 -3.56 5.27 4.38
CA SER A 132 -2.80 6.49 4.08
C SER A 132 -2.16 6.46 2.70
N THR A 133 -1.74 5.28 2.23
CA THR A 133 -1.23 5.08 0.87
C THR A 133 -2.34 5.29 -0.16
N TRP A 134 -3.53 4.74 0.06
CA TRP A 134 -4.68 5.02 -0.80
C TRP A 134 -5.04 6.50 -0.84
N LYS A 135 -5.16 7.13 0.34
CA LYS A 135 -5.45 8.57 0.45
C LYS A 135 -4.45 9.42 -0.33
N GLY A 136 -3.16 9.15 -0.17
CA GLY A 136 -2.10 9.89 -0.85
C GLY A 136 -2.15 9.76 -2.37
N HIS A 137 -2.38 8.55 -2.89
CA HIS A 137 -2.48 8.32 -4.33
C HIS A 137 -3.75 8.90 -4.92
N LEU A 138 -4.90 8.75 -4.24
CA LEU A 138 -6.16 9.31 -4.71
C LEU A 138 -6.15 10.83 -4.68
N ARG A 139 -5.56 11.46 -3.65
CA ARG A 139 -5.37 12.92 -3.60
C ARG A 139 -4.49 13.42 -4.74
N PHE A 140 -3.38 12.73 -5.01
CA PHE A 140 -2.50 13.05 -6.13
C PHE A 140 -3.21 12.94 -7.49
N ALA A 141 -4.11 11.96 -7.66
CA ALA A 141 -4.92 11.82 -8.86
C ALA A 141 -6.02 12.90 -8.94
N ALA A 142 -6.65 13.23 -7.81
CA ALA A 142 -7.63 14.30 -7.70
C ALA A 142 -7.07 15.67 -8.13
N ASP A 143 -5.83 15.99 -7.75
CA ASP A 143 -5.15 17.21 -8.19
C ASP A 143 -5.00 17.30 -9.73
N ARG A 144 -5.09 16.17 -10.44
CA ARG A 144 -4.92 16.06 -11.90
C ARG A 144 -6.24 15.85 -12.64
N VAL A 145 -7.36 15.85 -11.93
CA VAL A 145 -8.67 15.88 -12.58
C VAL A 145 -8.82 17.21 -13.31
N GLU A 146 -9.18 17.13 -14.60
CA GLU A 146 -9.61 18.29 -15.38
C GLU A 146 -11.02 18.70 -14.90
N TRP A 147 -11.14 19.95 -14.49
CA TRP A 147 -12.36 20.53 -13.95
C TRP A 147 -12.49 21.96 -14.43
N ASN A 148 -13.72 22.40 -14.71
CA ASN A 148 -13.97 23.69 -15.39
C ASN A 148 -13.49 24.89 -14.56
N ASP A 149 -13.60 24.80 -13.23
CA ASP A 149 -13.20 25.85 -12.30
C ASP A 149 -12.18 25.30 -11.28
N GLU A 150 -10.96 25.85 -11.30
CA GLU A 150 -9.88 25.42 -10.43
C GLU A 150 -10.11 25.78 -8.95
N ASN A 151 -10.85 26.86 -8.66
CA ASN A 151 -11.24 27.20 -7.29
C ASN A 151 -12.29 26.23 -6.76
N GLU A 152 -13.28 25.86 -7.56
CA GLU A 152 -14.27 24.84 -7.18
C GLU A 152 -13.60 23.47 -7.01
N LYS A 153 -12.67 23.09 -7.89
CA LYS A 153 -11.86 21.89 -7.73
C LYS A 153 -11.13 21.86 -6.39
N LYS A 154 -10.46 22.95 -6.01
CA LYS A 154 -9.78 23.05 -4.71
C LYS A 154 -10.74 22.90 -3.54
N LYS A 155 -11.95 23.46 -3.63
CA LYS A 155 -13.00 23.28 -2.62
C LYS A 155 -13.42 21.81 -2.53
N ILE A 156 -13.70 21.14 -3.65
CA ILE A 156 -14.06 19.72 -3.70
C ILE A 156 -12.95 18.87 -3.04
N ILE A 157 -11.68 19.07 -3.44
CA ILE A 157 -10.53 18.34 -2.88
C ILE A 157 -10.44 18.57 -1.37
N ARG A 158 -10.62 19.80 -0.89
CA ARG A 158 -10.60 20.10 0.55
C ARG A 158 -11.74 19.39 1.29
N ARG A 159 -12.96 19.34 0.74
CA ARG A 159 -14.09 18.61 1.34
C ARG A 159 -13.81 17.11 1.40
N LEU A 160 -13.31 16.52 0.33
CA LEU A 160 -13.05 15.09 0.24
C LEU A 160 -11.90 14.63 1.16
N PHE A 161 -10.77 15.35 1.16
CA PHE A 161 -9.54 14.90 1.83
C PHE A 161 -9.26 15.59 3.18
N GLY A 162 -9.93 16.70 3.45
CA GLY A 162 -9.73 17.56 4.62
C GLY A 162 -8.63 18.61 4.44
N SER A 163 -8.56 19.55 5.38
CA SER A 163 -7.52 20.58 5.47
C SER A 163 -6.22 20.04 6.07
N GLU A 164 -5.11 20.74 5.86
CA GLU A 164 -3.91 20.52 6.68
C GLU A 164 -4.12 20.98 8.13
N PRO A 165 -3.51 20.32 9.14
CA PRO A 165 -3.73 20.60 10.56
C PRO A 165 -3.38 22.03 10.99
N ALA A 166 -2.57 22.75 10.21
CA ALA A 166 -2.11 24.10 10.51
C ALA A 166 -3.17 25.19 10.28
N ASN A 167 -4.37 24.86 9.80
CA ASN A 167 -5.46 25.83 9.64
C ASN A 167 -6.35 25.88 10.88
N GLU A 168 -6.66 27.08 11.38
CA GLU A 168 -7.56 27.32 12.50
C GLU A 168 -8.96 26.68 12.32
N ASN A 169 -9.37 26.46 11.06
CA ASN A 169 -10.58 25.73 10.66
C ASN A 169 -10.22 24.40 9.96
N ALA A 170 -9.61 23.48 10.69
CA ALA A 170 -9.26 22.15 10.21
C ALA A 170 -10.53 21.32 9.92
N LEU A 171 -10.91 21.24 8.64
CA LEU A 171 -12.05 20.43 8.19
C LEU A 171 -11.58 18.98 8.07
N LYS A 172 -12.29 18.05 8.75
CA LYS A 172 -12.11 16.61 8.52
C LYS A 172 -12.63 16.26 7.12
N GLY A 173 -11.85 15.47 6.38
CA GLY A 173 -12.27 14.99 5.06
C GLY A 173 -13.45 14.03 5.12
N ARG A 174 -14.22 13.99 4.03
CA ARG A 174 -15.40 13.12 3.84
C ARG A 174 -15.07 11.69 3.41
N LEU A 175 -13.81 11.41 3.08
CA LEU A 175 -13.35 10.09 2.62
C LEU A 175 -12.67 9.28 3.73
N TYR A 176 -13.14 8.04 3.90
CA TYR A 176 -12.63 7.04 4.82
C TYR A 176 -12.08 5.85 4.03
N PHE A 177 -10.78 5.60 4.16
CA PHE A 177 -10.07 4.58 3.40
C PHE A 177 -9.86 3.33 4.25
N PHE A 178 -10.02 2.17 3.64
CA PHE A 178 -9.76 0.88 4.28
C PHE A 178 -8.49 0.24 3.72
N SER A 179 -7.93 -0.68 4.49
CA SER A 179 -6.74 -1.45 4.09
C SER A 179 -7.12 -2.46 3.01
N THR A 180 -6.33 -2.53 1.94
CA THR A 180 -6.43 -3.66 1.00
C THR A 180 -5.45 -4.74 1.43
N PHE A 181 -5.93 -5.95 1.71
CA PHE A 181 -5.08 -7.11 1.96
C PHE A 181 -4.91 -7.92 0.67
N PHE A 182 -3.67 -8.27 0.33
CA PHE A 182 -3.39 -9.26 -0.71
C PHE A 182 -3.36 -10.65 -0.07
N LYS A 183 -4.21 -11.55 -0.56
CA LYS A 183 -4.24 -12.96 -0.12
C LYS A 183 -3.06 -13.76 -0.68
N ASP A 184 -2.53 -13.33 -1.82
CA ASP A 184 -1.34 -13.90 -2.43
C ASP A 184 -0.08 -13.43 -1.68
N GLU A 185 0.96 -14.26 -1.68
CA GLU A 185 2.28 -13.87 -1.19
C GLU A 185 2.95 -12.88 -2.15
N ALA A 186 3.79 -12.01 -1.57
CA ALA A 186 4.65 -11.12 -2.33
C ALA A 186 5.86 -11.88 -2.86
N GLU A 187 6.36 -11.44 -4.01
CA GLU A 187 7.44 -12.10 -4.72
C GLU A 187 8.63 -11.16 -4.85
N ARG A 188 9.84 -11.74 -4.98
CA ARG A 188 11.04 -10.95 -5.21
C ARG A 188 11.07 -10.39 -6.63
N ASP A 189 11.57 -9.17 -6.74
CA ASP A 189 11.88 -8.49 -7.97
C ASP A 189 13.18 -7.73 -7.84
N VAL A 190 13.71 -7.27 -8.97
CA VAL A 190 14.96 -6.53 -9.03
C VAL A 190 14.80 -5.34 -9.96
N ILE A 191 15.17 -4.16 -9.48
CA ILE A 191 15.24 -2.95 -10.30
C ILE A 191 16.69 -2.53 -10.44
N THR A 192 17.13 -2.32 -11.68
CA THR A 192 18.47 -1.82 -11.96
C THR A 192 18.36 -0.39 -12.49
N PRO A 193 18.67 0.65 -11.69
CA PRO A 193 18.68 2.02 -12.16
C PRO A 193 19.73 2.19 -13.27
N LEU A 194 19.33 2.78 -14.40
CA LEU A 194 20.22 3.04 -15.53
C LEU A 194 20.57 4.53 -15.59
N LYS A 195 21.81 4.86 -15.94
CA LYS A 195 22.19 6.23 -16.31
C LYS A 195 21.53 6.58 -17.64
N ARG A 196 20.91 7.77 -17.73
CA ARG A 196 20.12 8.17 -18.90
C ARG A 196 20.95 8.37 -20.16
N ASP A 197 22.18 8.86 -20.00
CA ASP A 197 23.14 9.19 -21.05
C ASP A 197 23.72 7.95 -21.74
N THR A 198 24.09 6.94 -20.96
CA THR A 198 24.85 5.77 -21.39
C THR A 198 24.04 4.49 -21.39
N ARG A 199 22.82 4.52 -20.81
CA ARG A 199 21.96 3.35 -20.57
C ARG A 199 22.65 2.21 -19.79
N THR A 200 23.75 2.53 -19.09
CA THR A 200 24.49 1.58 -18.25
C THR A 200 23.98 1.60 -16.81
N PRO A 201 24.15 0.53 -16.02
CA PRO A 201 23.76 0.51 -14.61
C PRO A 201 24.42 1.66 -13.83
N ALA A 202 23.59 2.56 -13.28
CA ALA A 202 24.04 3.64 -12.41
C ALA A 202 24.43 3.12 -11.01
N ARG A 203 23.75 2.07 -10.58
CA ARG A 203 24.01 1.33 -9.33
C ARG A 203 23.69 -0.15 -9.56
N GLY A 204 24.15 -1.00 -8.66
CA GLY A 204 23.86 -2.43 -8.70
C GLY A 204 22.35 -2.74 -8.66
N PRO A 205 21.96 -3.97 -9.01
CA PRO A 205 20.56 -4.39 -8.97
C PRO A 205 20.00 -4.25 -7.55
N ILE A 206 18.86 -3.57 -7.41
CA ILE A 206 18.20 -3.30 -6.14
C ILE A 206 17.07 -4.33 -5.98
N PRO A 207 17.21 -5.31 -5.07
CA PRO A 207 16.15 -6.26 -4.79
C PRO A 207 15.01 -5.57 -4.05
N LEU A 208 13.77 -5.95 -4.38
CA LEU A 208 12.55 -5.47 -3.73
C LEU A 208 11.46 -6.54 -3.74
N GLU A 209 10.52 -6.45 -2.81
CA GLU A 209 9.32 -7.27 -2.85
C GLU A 209 8.21 -6.54 -3.59
N VAL A 210 7.49 -7.30 -4.40
CA VAL A 210 6.38 -6.79 -5.20
C VAL A 210 5.22 -7.77 -5.18
N MET A 211 4.01 -7.24 -5.26
CA MET A 211 2.89 -8.00 -5.81
C MET A 211 3.03 -7.97 -7.32
N LYS A 212 3.24 -9.13 -7.95
CA LYS A 212 3.36 -9.25 -9.40
C LYS A 212 2.04 -8.89 -10.11
N PRO A 213 2.06 -8.68 -11.45
CA PRO A 213 0.84 -8.53 -12.21
C PRO A 213 -0.11 -9.73 -12.02
N ALA A 214 -1.40 -9.53 -12.31
CA ALA A 214 -2.50 -10.48 -12.17
C ALA A 214 -2.94 -10.83 -10.73
N LYS A 215 -2.23 -10.38 -9.71
CA LYS A 215 -2.68 -10.49 -8.31
C LYS A 215 -3.92 -9.62 -8.09
N LYS A 216 -4.81 -10.08 -7.21
CA LYS A 216 -6.12 -9.45 -6.96
C LYS A 216 -6.13 -8.72 -5.62
N GLY A 217 -6.94 -7.67 -5.54
CA GLY A 217 -7.18 -6.95 -4.29
C GLY A 217 -8.55 -6.29 -4.30
N GLU A 218 -9.00 -5.88 -3.12
CA GLU A 218 -10.26 -5.17 -2.94
C GLU A 218 -9.98 -3.79 -2.36
N PHE A 219 -10.47 -2.77 -3.05
CA PHE A 219 -10.42 -1.39 -2.61
C PHE A 219 -11.77 -1.02 -2.01
N TYR A 220 -11.77 -0.58 -0.76
CA TYR A 220 -12.95 -0.09 -0.05
C TYR A 220 -12.75 1.38 0.29
N LEU A 221 -13.74 2.20 -0.06
CA LEU A 221 -13.79 3.62 0.21
C LEU A 221 -15.18 4.00 0.69
N LEU A 222 -15.26 4.64 1.85
CA LEU A 222 -16.51 5.16 2.37
C LEU A 222 -16.52 6.69 2.26
N TYR A 223 -17.51 7.21 1.55
CA TYR A 223 -17.85 8.62 1.53
C TYR A 223 -18.92 8.89 2.58
N ILE A 224 -18.67 9.84 3.48
CA ILE A 224 -19.67 10.34 4.43
C ILE A 224 -19.78 11.85 4.19
N PRO A 225 -20.97 12.41 3.90
CA PRO A 225 -21.15 13.85 3.64
C PRO A 225 -21.03 14.73 4.90
N TYR A 226 -20.28 14.26 5.91
CA TYR A 226 -20.06 14.93 7.18
C TYR A 226 -18.56 15.04 7.50
N PRO A 227 -18.12 16.12 8.17
CA PRO A 227 -18.93 17.25 8.61
C PRO A 227 -19.48 18.06 7.42
N LYS A 228 -20.74 18.48 7.52
CA LYS A 228 -21.42 19.28 6.49
C LYS A 228 -20.66 20.61 6.31
N GLY A 229 -20.36 21.28 7.43
CA GLY A 229 -19.82 22.64 7.43
C GLY A 229 -20.91 23.67 7.14
N ASP A 230 -20.60 24.95 7.33
CA ASP A 230 -21.60 26.03 7.27
C ASP A 230 -22.12 26.27 5.83
N ASP A 231 -21.30 26.01 4.82
CA ASP A 231 -21.63 26.21 3.40
C ASP A 231 -22.14 24.93 2.70
N PHE A 232 -22.62 23.94 3.45
CA PHE A 232 -23.07 22.67 2.86
C PHE A 232 -24.31 22.84 1.99
N LYS A 233 -24.24 22.32 0.77
CA LYS A 233 -25.37 22.18 -0.15
C LYS A 233 -25.55 20.71 -0.53
N GLU A 234 -26.78 20.24 -0.67
CA GLU A 234 -27.04 18.84 -1.07
C GLU A 234 -26.45 18.54 -2.46
N GLU A 235 -26.36 19.55 -3.34
CA GLU A 235 -25.68 19.44 -4.64
C GLU A 235 -24.18 19.12 -4.51
N ASN A 236 -23.55 19.44 -3.37
CA ASN A 236 -22.16 19.08 -3.14
C ASN A 236 -21.95 17.56 -3.10
N VAL A 237 -22.95 16.78 -2.67
CA VAL A 237 -22.84 15.31 -2.69
C VAL A 237 -22.69 14.82 -4.12
N LYS A 238 -23.54 15.31 -5.03
CA LYS A 238 -23.49 14.95 -6.45
C LYS A 238 -22.14 15.33 -7.05
N GLU A 239 -21.71 16.57 -6.81
CA GLU A 239 -20.43 17.10 -7.29
C GLU A 239 -19.23 16.30 -6.73
N ASP A 240 -19.24 16.01 -5.43
CA ASP A 240 -18.21 15.22 -4.75
C ASP A 240 -18.08 13.83 -5.39
N LEU A 241 -19.20 13.13 -5.64
CA LEU A 241 -19.21 11.78 -6.21
C LEU A 241 -18.78 11.76 -7.69
N GLU A 242 -19.23 12.70 -8.51
CA GLU A 242 -18.80 12.85 -9.91
C GLU A 242 -17.29 13.12 -10.01
N PHE A 243 -16.79 14.04 -9.19
CA PHE A 243 -15.36 14.35 -9.12
C PHE A 243 -14.56 13.14 -8.63
N LEU A 244 -15.04 12.47 -7.58
CA LEU A 244 -14.40 11.29 -6.99
C LEU A 244 -14.26 10.17 -8.02
N ALA A 245 -15.29 9.90 -8.81
CA ALA A 245 -15.24 8.90 -9.87
C ALA A 245 -14.13 9.21 -10.90
N LYS A 246 -13.98 10.49 -11.31
CA LYS A 246 -12.90 10.91 -12.22
C LYS A 246 -11.52 10.71 -11.58
N ALA A 247 -11.38 11.07 -10.30
CA ALA A 247 -10.13 10.88 -9.57
C ALA A 247 -9.76 9.40 -9.43
N LEU A 248 -10.73 8.53 -9.13
CA LEU A 248 -10.55 7.07 -9.07
C LEU A 248 -10.12 6.52 -10.43
N LYS A 249 -10.75 6.97 -11.53
CA LYS A 249 -10.37 6.57 -12.89
C LYS A 249 -8.90 6.88 -13.19
N LEU A 250 -8.47 8.11 -12.90
CA LEU A 250 -7.07 8.52 -13.08
C LEU A 250 -6.11 7.73 -12.19
N MET A 251 -6.47 7.50 -10.92
CA MET A 251 -5.65 6.73 -9.99
C MET A 251 -5.46 5.28 -10.49
N PHE A 252 -6.53 4.61 -10.90
CA PHE A 252 -6.48 3.19 -11.27
C PHE A 252 -5.82 2.95 -12.64
N TYR A 253 -6.09 3.81 -13.62
CA TYR A 253 -5.68 3.55 -15.01
C TYR A 253 -4.46 4.34 -15.48
N THR A 254 -4.21 5.52 -14.91
CA THR A 254 -3.15 6.43 -15.39
C THR A 254 -1.96 6.45 -14.46
N TYR A 255 -2.19 6.77 -13.19
CA TYR A 255 -1.08 7.02 -12.24
C TYR A 255 -0.68 5.78 -11.44
N GLY A 256 -1.62 4.89 -11.14
CA GLY A 256 -1.42 3.75 -10.25
C GLY A 256 -1.29 4.16 -8.78
N PHE A 257 -1.29 3.15 -7.90
CA PHE A 257 -1.25 3.32 -6.44
C PHE A 257 0.00 2.74 -5.77
N SER A 258 1.19 2.87 -6.38
CA SER A 258 2.44 2.31 -5.85
C SER A 258 3.53 3.37 -5.63
N ALA A 259 4.46 3.09 -4.71
CA ALA A 259 5.65 3.90 -4.46
C ALA A 259 6.47 4.20 -5.73
N LYS A 260 6.38 3.34 -6.77
CA LYS A 260 7.08 3.50 -8.06
C LYS A 260 6.15 3.88 -9.22
N LYS A 261 5.13 4.71 -8.96
CA LYS A 261 4.15 5.17 -9.96
C LYS A 261 4.76 5.78 -11.24
N THR A 262 5.92 6.44 -11.16
CA THR A 262 6.61 7.00 -12.34
C THR A 262 7.10 5.92 -13.33
N SER A 263 7.26 4.68 -12.86
CA SER A 263 7.53 3.49 -13.70
C SER A 263 6.25 2.73 -14.07
N GLY A 264 5.07 3.28 -13.74
CA GLY A 264 3.74 2.72 -13.99
C GLY A 264 3.28 1.66 -12.99
N PHE A 265 3.96 1.49 -11.85
CA PHE A 265 3.55 0.49 -10.86
C PHE A 265 2.18 0.81 -10.27
N GLY A 266 1.41 -0.23 -9.92
CA GLY A 266 0.10 -0.11 -9.29
C GLY A 266 -1.04 0.27 -10.24
N VAL A 267 -0.85 0.18 -11.56
CA VAL A 267 -1.96 0.30 -12.54
C VAL A 267 -2.74 -1.01 -12.60
N VAL A 268 -4.07 -0.94 -12.74
CA VAL A 268 -4.96 -2.11 -12.79
C VAL A 268 -5.39 -2.46 -14.20
N LYS A 269 -5.91 -3.68 -14.37
CA LYS A 269 -6.61 -4.10 -15.59
C LYS A 269 -7.96 -3.41 -15.67
N ASP A 270 -8.52 -3.34 -16.88
CA ASP A 270 -9.85 -2.79 -17.12
C ASP A 270 -10.88 -3.47 -16.20
N LEU A 271 -11.60 -2.65 -15.43
CA LEU A 271 -12.67 -3.08 -14.55
C LEU A 271 -13.93 -3.36 -15.37
N LYS A 272 -14.68 -4.37 -14.96
CA LYS A 272 -16.03 -4.65 -15.45
C LYS A 272 -17.05 -4.10 -14.46
N GLU A 273 -18.29 -3.95 -14.92
CA GLU A 273 -19.39 -3.49 -14.07
C GLU A 273 -19.56 -4.33 -12.79
N LYS A 274 -19.39 -5.66 -12.90
CA LYS A 274 -19.44 -6.59 -11.76
C LYS A 274 -18.30 -6.45 -10.76
N ASP A 275 -17.23 -5.75 -11.13
CA ASP A 275 -16.07 -5.53 -10.27
C ASP A 275 -16.29 -4.29 -9.37
N ILE A 276 -17.42 -3.59 -9.53
CA ILE A 276 -17.76 -2.36 -8.80
C ILE A 276 -19.12 -2.52 -8.12
N GLU A 277 -19.07 -2.55 -6.79
CA GLU A 277 -20.23 -2.57 -5.91
C GLU A 277 -20.32 -1.20 -5.22
N VAL A 278 -21.50 -0.55 -5.27
CA VAL A 278 -21.74 0.76 -4.68
C VAL A 278 -23.02 0.70 -3.87
N GLU A 279 -22.95 1.11 -2.62
CA GLU A 279 -24.08 1.13 -1.71
C GLU A 279 -24.30 2.55 -1.17
N PRO A 280 -25.51 3.13 -1.28
CA PRO A 280 -26.70 2.55 -1.91
C PRO A 280 -26.63 2.50 -3.45
N GLU A 281 -27.36 1.56 -4.05
CA GLU A 281 -27.32 1.27 -5.50
C GLU A 281 -27.70 2.48 -6.39
N ASP A 282 -28.53 3.42 -5.92
CA ASP A 282 -28.90 4.63 -6.67
C ASP A 282 -27.69 5.53 -7.00
N LYS A 283 -26.60 5.40 -6.23
CA LYS A 283 -25.34 6.14 -6.43
C LYS A 283 -24.39 5.45 -7.41
N ARG A 284 -24.67 4.22 -7.83
CA ARG A 284 -23.76 3.42 -8.67
C ARG A 284 -23.47 4.09 -10.03
N ASN A 285 -24.46 4.80 -10.58
CA ASN A 285 -24.32 5.48 -11.87
C ASN A 285 -23.18 6.49 -11.94
N PHE A 286 -22.82 7.14 -10.82
CA PHE A 286 -21.68 8.06 -10.74
C PHE A 286 -20.34 7.37 -11.10
N PHE A 287 -20.23 6.07 -10.82
CA PHE A 287 -19.00 5.30 -10.98
C PHE A 287 -18.94 4.50 -12.28
N SER A 288 -19.93 4.66 -13.16
CA SER A 288 -19.98 3.99 -14.47
C SER A 288 -18.77 4.28 -15.36
N ILE A 289 -18.14 5.45 -15.20
CA ILE A 289 -16.94 5.86 -15.92
C ILE A 289 -15.71 4.97 -15.64
N LEU A 290 -15.76 4.12 -14.60
CA LEU A 290 -14.70 3.21 -14.24
C LEU A 290 -14.72 1.91 -15.07
N TYR A 291 -15.86 1.51 -15.63
CA TYR A 291 -16.00 0.28 -16.43
C TYR A 291 -16.54 0.52 -17.85
N THR A 292 -16.93 1.75 -18.19
CA THR A 292 -17.28 2.13 -19.55
C THR A 292 -16.02 2.54 -20.32
N LYS A 293 -15.84 1.95 -21.51
CA LYS A 293 -14.79 2.40 -22.43
C LYS A 293 -15.21 3.76 -22.99
N GLU A 294 -14.32 4.75 -22.91
CA GLU A 294 -14.50 5.96 -23.71
C GLU A 294 -14.47 5.56 -25.18
N ASN A 295 -15.57 5.79 -25.90
CA ASN A 295 -15.59 5.77 -27.34
C ASN A 295 -14.65 6.87 -27.82
N LYS A 296 -13.37 6.55 -28.03
CA LYS A 296 -12.46 7.41 -28.77
C LYS A 296 -12.85 7.37 -30.26
N THR A 297 -14.00 7.95 -30.59
CA THR A 297 -14.24 8.52 -31.91
C THR A 297 -13.59 9.89 -31.94
N VAL A 298 -12.27 9.91 -32.05
CA VAL A 298 -11.58 11.05 -32.64
C VAL A 298 -11.14 10.58 -34.01
N LYS A 299 -11.80 11.15 -35.03
CA LYS A 299 -11.41 11.05 -36.42
C LYS A 299 -9.95 11.50 -36.50
N ASP A 300 -9.06 10.61 -36.94
CA ASP A 300 -7.83 11.04 -37.59
C ASP A 300 -8.27 11.90 -38.79
N GLY A 301 -8.05 13.20 -38.66
CA GLY A 301 -8.53 14.21 -39.60
C GLY A 301 -7.48 15.30 -39.76
N ALA A 302 -6.93 15.34 -40.98
CA ALA A 302 -5.96 16.26 -41.57
C ALA A 302 -4.48 16.05 -41.20
#